data_AF-A0AA41UWX7-F1
#
_entry.id   AF-A0AA41UWX7-F1
#
_cell.length_a   1.000
_cell.length_b   1.000
_cell.length_c   1.000
_cell.angle_alpha   90.00
_cell.angle_beta   90.00
_cell.angle_gamma   90.00
#
_symmetry.space_group_name_H-M   'P 1'
#
loop_
_entity.id
_entity.type
_entity.pdbx_description
1 polymer ?
#
loop_
_entity_poly.entity_id
_entity_poly.type
_entity_poly.pdbx_seq_one_letter_code
_entity_poly.pdbx_strand_id
1 'polypeptide(L)'
;MKTRQQYDGYRVLGLGKRFFGLIRKCMNTSYDLMDSLVRTTFYEDRPSAIRSETWVNRKNGLFRPFNIQSVTLSLEKVKQVKTKLGATVNDVIVGLIAYITHLYAVRKTKNMEDGSKMDSINGGTNSRMTICVMLNMRIFKGFTNIEDMIRADAWGNHSRLLFIPLPTSTTNLEEVNPLDFIIKAKDNMDRKKNSMIFYLIDSLLKTALWTKGQK
;
A
#
# COMPACT_ATOMS: atom_id res chain seq x y z
N MET A 1 6.32 -19.44 -46.08
CA MET A 1 4.84 -19.38 -46.08
C MET A 1 4.35 -19.96 -44.74
N LYS A 2 4.10 -19.13 -43.71
CA LYS A 2 3.58 -19.63 -42.42
C LYS A 2 2.11 -20.03 -42.62
N THR A 3 1.78 -21.29 -42.36
CA THR A 3 0.44 -21.85 -42.58
C THR A 3 -0.60 -21.24 -41.63
N ARG A 4 -1.83 -21.04 -42.10
CA ARG A 4 -2.95 -20.45 -41.33
C ARG A 4 -3.14 -21.05 -39.93
N GLN A 5 -2.87 -22.34 -39.77
CA GLN A 5 -2.96 -23.05 -38.48
C GLN A 5 -2.00 -22.50 -37.41
N GLN A 6 -0.80 -22.05 -37.80
CA GLN A 6 0.15 -21.45 -36.85
C GLN A 6 -0.39 -20.10 -36.36
N TYR A 7 -0.99 -19.29 -37.25
CA TYR A 7 -1.58 -17.99 -36.92
C TYR A 7 -2.80 -18.12 -36.00
N ASP A 8 -3.65 -19.12 -36.22
CA ASP A 8 -4.80 -19.40 -35.36
C ASP A 8 -4.38 -19.93 -33.98
N GLY A 9 -3.34 -20.77 -33.89
CA GLY A 9 -2.77 -21.20 -32.62
C GLY A 9 -2.28 -20.02 -31.74
N TYR A 10 -1.57 -19.05 -32.34
CA TYR A 10 -1.16 -17.83 -31.63
C TYR A 10 -2.35 -16.94 -31.23
N ARG A 11 -3.41 -16.87 -32.04
CA ARG A 11 -4.64 -16.13 -31.71
C ARG A 11 -5.44 -16.76 -30.58
N VAL A 12 -5.61 -18.08 -30.57
CA VAL A 12 -6.34 -18.81 -29.52
C VAL A 12 -5.58 -18.75 -28.19
N LEU A 13 -4.24 -18.91 -28.22
CA LEU A 13 -3.39 -18.71 -27.04
C LEU A 13 -3.45 -17.26 -26.51
N GLY A 14 -3.54 -16.28 -27.41
CA GLY A 14 -3.71 -14.86 -27.06
C GLY A 14 -5.09 -14.56 -26.43
N LEU A 15 -6.15 -15.19 -26.94
CA LEU A 15 -7.52 -15.03 -26.45
C LEU A 15 -7.69 -15.66 -25.06
N GLY A 16 -7.18 -16.88 -24.87
CA GLY A 16 -7.16 -17.55 -23.57
C GLY A 16 -6.39 -16.73 -22.52
N LYS A 17 -5.20 -16.25 -22.85
CA LYS A 17 -4.41 -15.39 -21.94
C LYS A 17 -5.16 -14.11 -21.53
N ARG A 18 -5.89 -13.48 -22.47
CA ARG A 18 -6.74 -12.32 -22.16
C ARG A 18 -7.88 -12.66 -21.22
N PHE A 19 -8.56 -13.78 -21.45
CA PHE A 19 -9.64 -14.25 -20.60
C PHE A 19 -9.16 -14.58 -19.17
N PHE A 20 -8.08 -15.34 -19.02
CA PHE A 20 -7.45 -15.60 -17.71
C PHE A 20 -6.98 -14.31 -17.03
N GLY A 21 -6.46 -13.35 -17.79
CA GLY A 21 -6.10 -12.03 -17.29
C GLY A 21 -7.30 -11.27 -16.71
N LEU A 22 -8.46 -11.31 -17.38
CA LEU A 22 -9.70 -10.70 -16.90
C LEU A 22 -10.20 -11.37 -15.62
N ILE A 23 -10.24 -12.71 -15.58
CA ILE A 23 -10.62 -13.46 -14.38
C ILE A 23 -9.73 -13.05 -13.20
N ARG A 24 -8.41 -13.05 -13.40
CA ARG A 24 -7.45 -12.66 -12.35
C ARG A 24 -7.71 -11.23 -11.86
N LYS A 25 -8.01 -10.30 -12.77
CA LYS A 25 -8.32 -8.92 -12.42
C LYS A 25 -9.61 -8.82 -11.60
N CYS A 26 -10.65 -9.58 -11.94
CA CYS A 26 -11.89 -9.66 -11.16
C CYS A 26 -11.63 -10.23 -9.76
N MET A 27 -10.86 -11.32 -9.65
CA MET A 27 -10.49 -11.93 -8.36
C MET A 27 -9.68 -10.97 -7.49
N ASN A 28 -8.70 -10.27 -8.05
CA ASN A 28 -7.94 -9.27 -7.31
C ASN A 28 -8.84 -8.11 -6.86
N THR A 29 -9.76 -7.68 -7.71
CA THR A 29 -10.71 -6.60 -7.38
C THR A 29 -11.62 -7.00 -6.24
N SER A 30 -12.22 -8.20 -6.27
CA SER A 30 -13.08 -8.67 -5.19
C SER A 30 -12.31 -8.82 -3.87
N TYR A 31 -11.12 -9.43 -3.90
CA TYR A 31 -10.27 -9.52 -2.72
C TYR A 31 -9.94 -8.12 -2.17
N ASP A 32 -9.54 -7.18 -3.02
CA ASP A 32 -9.14 -5.84 -2.58
C ASP A 32 -10.30 -5.04 -2.00
N LEU A 33 -11.51 -5.19 -2.56
CA LEU A 33 -12.71 -4.59 -2.00
C LEU A 33 -13.01 -5.15 -0.62
N MET A 34 -12.99 -6.47 -0.47
CA MET A 34 -13.26 -7.12 0.80
C MET A 34 -12.20 -6.77 1.85
N ASP A 35 -10.91 -6.88 1.51
CA ASP A 35 -9.80 -6.50 2.38
C ASP A 35 -9.89 -5.02 2.81
N SER A 36 -10.23 -4.12 1.89
CA SER A 36 -10.35 -2.69 2.21
C SER A 36 -11.60 -2.37 3.06
N LEU A 37 -12.74 -3.02 2.82
CA LEU A 37 -13.93 -2.90 3.66
C LEU A 37 -13.63 -3.37 5.08
N VAL A 38 -13.11 -4.59 5.17
CA VAL A 38 -12.80 -5.26 6.44
C VAL A 38 -11.83 -4.41 7.27
N ARG A 39 -10.81 -3.80 6.66
CA ARG A 39 -9.87 -2.87 7.35
C ARG A 39 -10.52 -1.56 7.78
N THR A 40 -11.38 -0.98 6.95
CA THR A 40 -11.98 0.33 7.25
C THR A 40 -13.09 0.24 8.28
N THR A 41 -13.83 -0.87 8.33
CA THR A 41 -14.97 -1.04 9.25
C THR A 41 -14.63 -1.82 10.52
N PHE A 42 -13.99 -2.99 10.41
CA PHE A 42 -13.86 -3.96 11.51
C PHE A 42 -12.46 -4.04 12.12
N TYR A 43 -11.41 -4.01 11.29
CA TYR A 43 -10.03 -4.23 11.75
C TYR A 43 -9.22 -2.95 11.68
N GLU A 44 -9.49 -2.04 12.62
CA GLU A 44 -8.59 -0.91 12.84
C GLU A 44 -7.20 -1.42 13.22
N ASP A 45 -6.17 -0.74 12.70
CA ASP A 45 -4.79 -1.01 13.07
C ASP A 45 -4.66 -0.91 14.60
N ARG A 46 -4.14 -1.97 15.22
CA ARG A 46 -3.94 -2.01 16.66
C ARG A 46 -2.91 -0.96 17.07
N PRO A 47 -2.93 -0.49 18.32
CA PRO A 47 -1.81 0.26 18.87
C PRO A 47 -0.48 -0.39 18.54
N SER A 48 0.49 0.43 18.17
CA SER A 48 1.79 -0.06 17.73
C SER A 48 2.86 0.97 18.06
N ALA A 49 4.12 0.63 17.79
CA ALA A 49 5.23 1.54 18.01
C ALA A 49 5.02 2.91 17.33
N ILE A 50 4.34 2.93 16.19
CA ILE A 50 4.03 4.12 15.38
C ILE A 50 2.60 4.64 15.58
N ARG A 51 1.68 3.85 16.14
CA ARG A 51 0.29 4.26 16.40
C ARG A 51 0.05 4.39 17.90
N SER A 52 -0.09 5.63 18.38
CA SER A 52 -0.35 5.92 19.79
C SER A 52 -1.75 5.47 20.25
N GLU A 53 -1.86 4.93 21.46
CA GLU A 53 -3.12 4.56 22.12
C GLU A 53 -4.00 5.76 22.51
N THR A 54 -3.44 6.96 22.48
CA THR A 54 -4.05 8.20 23.01
C THR A 54 -5.32 8.65 22.27
N TRP A 55 -5.77 7.91 21.24
CA TRP A 55 -7.03 8.19 20.56
C TRP A 55 -8.27 7.98 21.46
N VAL A 56 -8.13 7.22 22.57
CA VAL A 56 -9.22 7.00 23.53
C VAL A 56 -9.67 8.30 24.23
N ASN A 57 -8.78 9.28 24.41
CA ASN A 57 -9.12 10.60 24.97
C ASN A 57 -9.15 11.65 23.86
N ARG A 58 -10.28 11.67 23.15
CA ARG A 58 -10.66 12.44 21.93
C ARG A 58 -10.28 13.94 21.81
N LYS A 59 -9.56 14.58 22.74
CA LYS A 59 -9.41 16.05 22.74
C LYS A 59 -8.03 16.60 22.41
N ASN A 60 -6.90 15.97 22.76
CA ASN A 60 -5.62 16.71 22.81
C ASN A 60 -4.40 16.03 22.14
N GLY A 61 -4.58 14.95 21.37
CA GLY A 61 -3.45 14.22 20.76
C GLY A 61 -2.78 14.95 19.58
N LEU A 62 -3.58 15.61 18.74
CA LEU A 62 -3.13 16.26 17.49
C LEU A 62 -2.30 17.54 17.72
N PHE A 63 -2.37 18.14 18.91
CA PHE A 63 -1.69 19.42 19.23
C PHE A 63 -0.44 19.24 20.09
N ARG A 64 0.05 18.00 20.26
CA ARG A 64 1.33 17.80 20.93
C ARG A 64 2.46 18.33 20.04
N PRO A 65 3.46 19.03 20.60
CA PRO A 65 4.66 19.38 19.87
C PRO A 65 5.27 18.13 19.25
N PHE A 66 5.55 18.17 17.94
CA PHE A 66 6.24 17.11 17.22
C PHE A 66 7.49 17.67 16.57
N ASN A 67 8.51 16.81 16.45
CA ASN A 67 9.73 17.15 15.73
C ASN A 67 9.67 16.60 14.31
N ILE A 68 10.00 17.43 13.32
CA ILE A 68 10.05 17.03 11.92
C ILE A 68 11.50 16.65 11.61
N GLN A 69 11.72 15.40 11.21
CA GLN A 69 13.01 14.94 10.73
C GLN A 69 12.92 14.68 9.24
N SER A 70 14.00 15.04 8.51
CA SER A 70 14.12 14.77 7.08
C SER A 70 15.23 13.74 6.85
N VAL A 71 14.96 12.79 5.95
CA VAL A 71 15.93 11.79 5.52
C VAL A 71 16.15 11.98 4.02
N THR A 72 17.40 12.20 3.64
CA THR A 72 17.77 12.38 2.22
C THR A 72 18.30 11.06 1.67
N LEU A 73 17.74 10.63 0.54
CA LEU A 73 18.14 9.40 -0.15
C LEU A 73 18.68 9.74 -1.53
N SER A 74 19.82 9.14 -1.90
CA SER A 74 20.37 9.28 -3.25
C SER A 74 19.47 8.59 -4.26
N LEU A 75 18.98 9.36 -5.24
CA LEU A 75 18.14 8.85 -6.32
C LEU A 75 18.88 7.80 -7.17
N GLU A 76 20.20 7.94 -7.34
CA GLU A 76 21.02 6.97 -8.08
C GLU A 76 21.02 5.61 -7.39
N LYS A 77 21.20 5.58 -6.07
CA LYS A 77 21.15 4.34 -5.28
C LYS A 77 19.77 3.70 -5.34
N VAL A 78 18.70 4.49 -5.23
CA VAL A 78 17.32 4.00 -5.35
C VAL A 78 17.08 3.42 -6.75
N LYS A 79 17.58 4.07 -7.80
CA LYS A 79 17.50 3.56 -9.19
C LYS A 79 18.28 2.26 -9.37
N GLN A 80 19.44 2.10 -8.75
CA GLN A 80 20.21 0.85 -8.80
C GLN A 80 19.45 -0.32 -8.15
N VAL A 81 18.79 -0.09 -7.01
CA VAL A 81 17.96 -1.13 -6.36
C VAL A 81 16.75 -1.45 -7.23
N LYS A 82 16.08 -0.42 -7.75
CA LYS A 82 14.95 -0.55 -8.69
C LYS A 82 15.30 -1.46 -9.87
N THR A 83 16.43 -1.23 -10.53
CA THR A 83 16.82 -2.02 -11.72
C THR A 83 17.15 -3.46 -11.37
N LYS A 84 17.83 -3.71 -10.25
CA LYS A 84 18.15 -5.07 -9.79
C LYS A 84 16.92 -5.90 -9.41
N LEU A 85 15.90 -5.27 -8.84
CA LEU A 85 14.68 -5.95 -8.37
C LEU A 85 13.51 -5.93 -9.36
N GLY A 86 13.68 -5.29 -10.53
CA GLY A 86 12.56 -5.09 -11.48
C GLY A 86 11.38 -4.33 -10.86
N ALA A 87 11.65 -3.43 -9.91
CA ALA A 87 10.65 -2.68 -9.15
C ALA A 87 10.45 -1.27 -9.73
N THR A 88 9.57 -0.47 -9.12
CA THR A 88 9.50 0.98 -9.33
C THR A 88 10.18 1.75 -8.20
N VAL A 89 10.43 3.06 -8.41
CA VAL A 89 10.97 3.92 -7.35
C VAL A 89 10.05 3.91 -6.12
N ASN A 90 8.73 3.98 -6.33
CA ASN A 90 7.75 3.98 -5.24
C ASN A 90 7.79 2.66 -4.46
N ASP A 91 7.94 1.52 -5.13
CA ASP A 91 8.03 0.21 -4.45
C ASP A 91 9.26 0.13 -3.55
N VAL A 92 10.41 0.65 -4.01
CA VAL A 92 11.64 0.72 -3.22
C VAL A 92 11.47 1.62 -2.00
N ILE A 93 10.88 2.80 -2.15
CA ILE A 93 10.64 3.73 -1.04
C ILE A 93 9.65 3.16 -0.03
N VAL A 94 8.55 2.56 -0.48
CA VAL A 94 7.56 1.91 0.41
C VAL A 94 8.20 0.76 1.18
N GLY A 95 8.99 -0.09 0.51
CA GLY A 95 9.72 -1.17 1.17
C GLY A 95 10.73 -0.68 2.20
N LEU A 96 11.44 0.41 1.90
CA LEU A 96 12.37 1.04 2.83
C LEU A 96 11.66 1.63 4.06
N ILE A 97 10.52 2.32 3.85
CA ILE A 97 9.69 2.82 4.96
C ILE A 97 9.24 1.64 5.83
N ALA A 98 8.74 0.55 5.23
CA ALA A 98 8.33 -0.64 5.95
C ALA A 98 9.46 -1.25 6.78
N TYR A 99 10.66 -1.36 6.21
CA TYR A 99 11.84 -1.87 6.91
C TYR A 99 12.25 -0.97 8.10
N ILE A 100 12.32 0.35 7.90
CA ILE A 100 12.66 1.30 8.96
C ILE A 100 11.61 1.25 10.08
N THR A 101 10.32 1.21 9.72
CA THR A 101 9.22 1.08 10.67
C THR A 101 9.31 -0.22 11.46
N HIS A 102 9.64 -1.34 10.80
CA HIS A 102 9.87 -2.62 11.46
C HIS A 102 11.02 -2.54 12.46
N LEU A 103 12.18 -2.04 12.06
CA LEU A 103 13.33 -1.87 12.96
C LEU A 103 13.03 -0.94 14.14
N TYR A 104 12.29 0.14 13.90
CA TYR A 104 11.84 1.03 14.96
C TYR A 104 10.91 0.32 15.95
N ALA A 105 9.98 -0.49 15.45
CA ALA A 105 9.07 -1.26 16.28
C ALA A 105 9.83 -2.26 17.17
N VAL A 106 10.78 -3.01 16.59
CA VAL A 106 11.61 -3.98 17.34
C VAL A 106 12.46 -3.29 18.42
N ARG A 107 13.08 -2.15 18.10
CA ARG A 107 13.88 -1.42 19.09
C ARG A 107 13.02 -0.88 20.23
N LYS A 108 11.84 -0.35 19.91
CA LYS A 108 10.93 0.21 20.92
C LYS A 108 10.37 -0.87 21.84
N THR A 109 10.06 -2.07 21.33
CA THR A 109 9.57 -3.18 22.15
C THR A 109 10.62 -3.68 23.14
N LYS A 110 11.89 -3.80 22.70
CA LYS A 110 13.00 -4.16 23.59
C LYS A 110 13.17 -3.18 24.76
N ASN A 111 13.16 -1.88 24.48
CA ASN A 111 13.32 -0.86 25.52
C ASN A 111 12.16 -0.82 26.54
N MET A 112 11.00 -1.42 26.22
CA MET A 112 9.85 -1.49 27.13
C MET A 112 9.85 -2.74 28.03
N GLU A 113 10.52 -3.82 27.60
CA GLU A 113 10.66 -5.05 28.40
C GLU A 113 11.45 -4.83 29.70
N ASP A 114 12.33 -3.81 29.75
CA ASP A 114 13.10 -3.43 30.94
C ASP A 114 12.32 -2.62 32.01
N GLY A 115 11.03 -2.32 31.81
CA GLY A 115 10.31 -1.46 32.79
C GLY A 115 8.78 -1.47 32.82
N SER A 116 8.06 -1.96 31.81
CA SER A 116 6.60 -2.10 31.92
C SER A 116 6.07 -3.22 31.02
N LYS A 117 5.45 -4.23 31.64
CA LYS A 117 4.75 -5.32 30.96
C LYS A 117 3.52 -4.78 30.21
N MET A 118 3.72 -4.36 28.97
CA MET A 118 2.67 -4.41 27.95
C MET A 118 2.53 -5.87 27.56
N ASP A 119 1.34 -6.45 27.69
CA ASP A 119 1.07 -7.88 27.48
C ASP A 119 1.84 -8.48 26.29
N SER A 120 2.80 -9.32 26.66
CA SER A 120 3.91 -9.84 25.85
C SER A 120 3.51 -10.91 24.85
N ILE A 121 2.28 -10.89 24.33
CA ILE A 121 1.84 -11.85 23.30
C ILE A 121 2.01 -11.26 21.89
N ASN A 122 2.08 -9.93 21.72
CA ASN A 122 2.20 -9.28 20.40
C ASN A 122 2.94 -7.93 20.44
N GLY A 123 4.15 -7.89 21.02
CA GLY A 123 4.96 -6.67 21.07
C GLY A 123 5.25 -6.11 19.68
N GLY A 124 4.49 -5.09 19.25
CA GLY A 124 4.73 -4.14 18.14
C GLY A 124 4.89 -4.68 16.71
N THR A 125 5.41 -5.88 16.53
CA THR A 125 5.94 -6.48 15.30
C THR A 125 4.90 -7.36 14.60
N ASN A 126 4.00 -7.97 15.38
CA ASN A 126 2.80 -8.66 14.91
C ASN A 126 1.58 -7.74 14.77
N SER A 127 1.72 -6.46 15.10
CA SER A 127 0.63 -5.49 14.92
C SER A 127 0.50 -5.17 13.44
N ARG A 128 -0.71 -5.35 12.90
CA ARG A 128 -1.00 -4.98 11.51
C ARG A 128 -0.87 -3.46 11.37
N MET A 129 -0.08 -3.05 10.39
CA MET A 129 0.10 -1.65 10.03
C MET A 129 -0.33 -1.46 8.58
N THR A 130 -0.99 -0.34 8.30
CA THR A 130 -1.47 0.00 6.97
C THR A 130 -0.78 1.27 6.49
N ILE A 131 -0.17 1.22 5.31
CA ILE A 131 0.33 2.40 4.61
C ILE A 131 -0.72 2.91 3.64
N CYS A 132 -0.91 4.23 3.63
CA CYS A 132 -1.79 4.91 2.69
C CYS A 132 -0.93 5.52 1.57
N VAL A 133 -1.17 5.10 0.33
CA VAL A 133 -0.48 5.59 -0.86
C VAL A 133 -1.44 6.40 -1.71
N MET A 134 -1.05 7.62 -2.08
CA MET A 134 -1.88 8.48 -2.93
C MET A 134 -1.49 8.31 -4.41
N LEU A 135 -2.48 8.06 -5.26
CA LEU A 135 -2.33 7.82 -6.69
C LEU A 135 -2.93 8.99 -7.48
N ASN A 136 -2.24 9.41 -8.54
CA ASN A 136 -2.76 10.39 -9.49
C ASN A 136 -3.63 9.67 -10.54
N MET A 137 -4.92 10.01 -10.58
CA MET A 137 -5.89 9.40 -11.49
C MET A 137 -5.90 10.00 -12.89
N ARG A 138 -5.24 11.14 -13.11
CA ARG A 138 -5.23 11.83 -14.42
C ARG A 138 -4.61 10.98 -15.52
N ILE A 139 -3.64 10.14 -15.17
CA ILE A 139 -2.97 9.21 -16.10
C ILE A 139 -3.96 8.25 -16.78
N PHE A 140 -5.04 7.87 -16.09
CA PHE A 140 -6.05 6.97 -16.63
C PHE A 140 -7.04 7.66 -17.56
N LYS A 141 -7.18 8.99 -17.44
CA LYS A 141 -7.99 9.82 -18.34
C LYS A 141 -7.20 10.32 -19.55
N GLY A 142 -5.91 10.04 -19.64
CA GLY A 142 -5.05 10.45 -20.75
C GLY A 142 -4.57 11.90 -20.68
N PHE A 143 -4.81 12.61 -19.57
CA PHE A 143 -4.36 14.00 -19.42
C PHE A 143 -2.89 14.05 -19.01
N THR A 144 -2.06 14.65 -19.87
CA THR A 144 -0.62 14.85 -19.65
C THR A 144 -0.24 16.33 -19.56
N ASN A 145 -0.91 17.21 -20.31
CA ASN A 145 -0.67 18.66 -20.31
C ASN A 145 -1.77 19.42 -19.53
N ILE A 146 -1.37 20.54 -18.91
CA ILE A 146 -2.25 21.43 -18.16
C ILE A 146 -3.28 22.12 -19.07
N GLU A 147 -2.92 22.45 -20.31
CA GLU A 147 -3.83 23.05 -21.28
C GLU A 147 -5.02 22.14 -21.57
N ASP A 148 -4.76 20.84 -21.79
CA ASP A 148 -5.80 19.85 -22.06
C ASP A 148 -6.70 19.66 -20.84
N MET A 149 -6.13 19.74 -19.63
CA MET A 149 -6.92 19.68 -18.41
C MET A 149 -7.81 20.91 -18.23
N ILE A 150 -7.33 22.12 -18.57
CA ILE A 150 -8.14 23.35 -18.49
C ILE A 150 -9.27 23.28 -19.51
N ARG A 151 -8.98 22.88 -20.76
CA ARG A 151 -10.00 22.70 -21.82
C ARG A 151 -11.06 21.68 -21.42
N ALA A 152 -10.67 20.62 -20.73
CA ALA A 152 -11.57 19.55 -20.30
C ALA A 152 -12.22 19.79 -18.92
N ASP A 153 -12.03 20.98 -18.32
CA ASP A 153 -12.46 21.31 -16.95
C ASP A 153 -12.06 20.24 -15.91
N ALA A 154 -10.89 19.63 -16.12
CA ALA A 154 -10.31 18.59 -15.28
C ALA A 154 -9.27 19.15 -14.29
N TRP A 155 -9.24 20.47 -14.11
CA TRP A 155 -8.41 21.15 -13.12
C TRP A 155 -8.89 20.83 -11.69
N GLY A 156 -7.96 20.70 -10.74
CA GLY A 156 -8.27 20.35 -9.35
C GLY A 156 -7.75 18.97 -8.92
N ASN A 157 -8.05 18.55 -7.69
CA ASN A 157 -7.47 17.32 -7.15
C ASN A 157 -8.14 16.07 -7.75
N HIS A 158 -7.34 15.22 -8.39
CA HIS A 158 -7.77 13.95 -8.98
C HIS A 158 -6.88 12.83 -8.44
N SER A 159 -6.91 12.67 -7.12
CA SER A 159 -6.14 11.66 -6.41
C SER A 159 -7.04 10.60 -5.79
N ARG A 160 -6.55 9.37 -5.69
CA ARG A 160 -7.21 8.30 -4.92
C ARG A 160 -6.25 7.74 -3.87
N LEU A 161 -6.78 7.43 -2.70
CA LEU A 161 -6.02 6.79 -1.63
C LEU A 161 -6.10 5.28 -1.79
N LEU A 162 -4.97 4.61 -1.58
CA LEU A 162 -4.86 3.17 -1.60
C LEU A 162 -4.29 2.70 -0.27
N PHE A 163 -5.03 1.83 0.40
CA PHE A 163 -4.59 1.19 1.63
C PHE A 163 -3.85 -0.10 1.28
N ILE A 164 -2.61 -0.20 1.75
CA ILE A 164 -1.74 -1.36 1.53
C ILE A 164 -1.26 -1.85 2.89
N PRO A 165 -1.29 -3.17 3.16
CA PRO A 165 -0.64 -3.69 4.35
C PRO A 165 0.85 -3.36 4.29
N LEU A 166 1.36 -2.68 5.32
CA LEU A 166 2.78 -2.44 5.46
C LEU A 166 3.46 -3.80 5.71
N PRO A 167 4.45 -4.20 4.90
CA PRO A 167 5.14 -5.46 5.12
C PRO A 167 5.79 -5.50 6.51
N THR A 168 5.45 -6.52 7.29
CA THR A 168 6.11 -6.85 8.55
C THR A 168 6.82 -8.20 8.43
N SER A 169 7.86 -8.41 9.25
CA SER A 169 8.50 -9.71 9.40
C SER A 169 8.06 -10.35 10.71
N THR A 170 7.55 -11.57 10.63
CA THR A 170 7.18 -12.40 11.79
C THR A 170 8.31 -13.33 12.25
N THR A 171 9.41 -13.39 11.48
CA THR A 171 10.51 -14.34 11.68
C THR A 171 11.79 -13.56 11.95
N ASN A 172 12.54 -13.95 12.99
CA ASN A 172 13.81 -13.37 13.44
C ASN A 172 13.84 -11.84 13.35
N LEU A 173 13.20 -11.18 14.33
CA LEU A 173 12.88 -9.75 14.33
C LEU A 173 14.07 -8.82 14.06
N GLU A 174 15.29 -9.23 14.36
CA GLU A 174 16.53 -8.44 14.22
C GLU A 174 17.28 -8.71 12.92
N GLU A 175 17.23 -9.94 12.40
CA GLU A 175 17.95 -10.37 11.21
C GLU A 175 17.01 -10.43 10.01
N VAL A 176 16.41 -9.29 9.69
CA VAL A 176 15.46 -9.17 8.57
C VAL A 176 16.13 -8.56 7.36
N ASN A 177 15.97 -9.20 6.20
CA ASN A 177 16.54 -8.73 4.95
C ASN A 177 15.74 -7.53 4.42
N PRO A 178 16.36 -6.35 4.19
CA PRO A 178 15.66 -5.18 3.65
C PRO A 178 15.07 -5.43 2.25
N LEU A 179 15.64 -6.34 1.46
CA LEU A 179 15.14 -6.67 0.13
C LEU A 179 13.76 -7.33 0.18
N ASP A 180 13.48 -8.14 1.21
CA ASP A 180 12.19 -8.83 1.34
C ASP A 180 11.04 -7.85 1.52
N PHE A 181 11.28 -6.73 2.22
CA PHE A 181 10.29 -5.67 2.38
C PHE A 181 9.98 -4.99 1.05
N ILE A 182 11.00 -4.77 0.22
CA ILE A 182 10.83 -4.17 -1.11
C ILE A 182 10.08 -5.13 -2.04
N ILE A 183 10.41 -6.42 -2.03
CA ILE A 183 9.72 -7.44 -2.82
C ILE A 183 8.25 -7.52 -2.41
N LYS A 184 7.96 -7.62 -1.10
CA LYS A 184 6.59 -7.64 -0.58
C LYS A 184 5.82 -6.35 -0.91
N ALA A 185 6.47 -5.19 -0.83
CA ALA A 185 5.85 -3.91 -1.20
C ALA A 185 5.48 -3.89 -2.69
N LYS A 186 6.41 -4.32 -3.56
CA LYS A 186 6.21 -4.45 -4.99
C LYS A 186 5.05 -5.40 -5.31
N ASP A 187 5.03 -6.59 -4.72
CA ASP A 187 3.98 -7.59 -5.00
C ASP A 187 2.59 -7.10 -4.58
N ASN A 188 2.50 -6.45 -3.42
CA ASN A 188 1.26 -5.82 -2.99
C ASN A 188 0.82 -4.72 -3.97
N MET A 189 1.75 -3.85 -4.39
CA MET A 189 1.45 -2.77 -5.31
C MET A 189 1.04 -3.30 -6.69
N ASP A 190 1.74 -4.29 -7.23
CA ASP A 190 1.42 -4.89 -8.54
C ASP A 190 0.07 -5.61 -8.53
N ARG A 191 -0.28 -6.25 -7.41
CA ARG A 191 -1.63 -6.80 -7.21
C ARG A 191 -2.70 -5.71 -7.22
N LYS A 192 -2.49 -4.60 -6.48
CA LYS A 192 -3.42 -3.46 -6.46
C LYS A 192 -3.53 -2.77 -7.83
N LYS A 193 -2.44 -2.69 -8.61
CA LYS A 193 -2.47 -2.23 -10.01
C LYS A 193 -3.28 -3.17 -10.91
N ASN A 194 -3.23 -4.47 -10.65
CA ASN A 194 -4.00 -5.49 -11.35
C ASN A 194 -5.41 -5.72 -10.75
N SER A 195 -6.00 -4.66 -10.22
CA SER A 195 -7.32 -4.62 -9.59
C SER A 195 -8.02 -3.33 -10.02
N MET A 196 -9.36 -3.28 -10.03
CA MET A 196 -10.11 -2.05 -10.33
C MET A 196 -10.41 -1.21 -9.07
N ILE A 197 -9.77 -1.51 -7.94
CA ILE A 197 -10.02 -0.89 -6.63
C ILE A 197 -9.97 0.64 -6.69
N PHE A 198 -9.11 1.22 -7.52
CA PHE A 198 -8.93 2.66 -7.64
C PHE A 198 -10.19 3.41 -8.11
N TYR A 199 -11.06 2.78 -8.88
CA TYR A 199 -12.35 3.37 -9.27
C TYR A 199 -13.39 3.27 -8.14
N LEU A 200 -13.30 2.22 -7.32
CA LEU A 200 -14.33 1.85 -6.35
C LEU A 200 -14.05 2.34 -4.93
N ILE A 201 -12.81 2.73 -4.63
CA ILE A 201 -12.38 3.05 -3.27
C ILE A 201 -13.16 4.20 -2.63
N ASP A 202 -13.57 5.22 -3.40
CA ASP A 202 -14.35 6.34 -2.85
C ASP A 202 -15.75 5.90 -2.43
N SER A 203 -16.38 5.04 -3.24
CA SER A 203 -17.67 4.46 -2.88
C SER A 203 -17.53 3.60 -1.63
N LEU A 204 -16.44 2.83 -1.54
CA LEU A 204 -16.12 2.00 -0.39
C LEU A 204 -15.98 2.83 0.89
N LEU A 205 -15.20 3.91 0.83
CA LEU A 205 -14.97 4.79 1.97
C LEU A 205 -16.25 5.47 2.41
N LYS A 206 -17.09 5.93 1.46
CA LYS A 206 -18.41 6.48 1.79
C LYS A 206 -19.30 5.46 2.49
N THR A 207 -19.35 4.21 2.00
CA THR A 207 -20.12 3.15 2.66
C THR A 207 -19.59 2.84 4.05
N ALA A 208 -18.26 2.77 4.22
CA ALA A 208 -17.64 2.51 5.51
C ALA A 208 -17.91 3.63 6.52
N LEU A 209 -17.80 4.90 6.12
CA LEU A 209 -18.12 6.06 6.95
C LEU A 209 -19.59 6.06 7.36
N TRP A 210 -20.49 5.78 6.41
CA TRP A 210 -21.92 5.65 6.67
C TRP A 210 -22.21 4.55 7.71
N THR A 211 -21.58 3.37 7.57
CA THR A 211 -21.74 2.28 8.56
C THR A 211 -21.19 2.64 9.95
N LYS A 212 -20.21 3.55 10.05
CA LYS A 212 -19.68 4.06 11.32
C LYS A 212 -20.46 5.26 11.88
N GLY A 213 -21.57 5.66 11.25
CA GLY A 213 -22.41 6.77 11.70
C GLY A 213 -21.78 8.15 11.54
N GLN A 214 -20.69 8.27 10.77
CA GLN A 214 -20.08 9.55 10.43
C GLN A 214 -20.67 10.03 9.10
N LYS A 215 -21.46 11.11 9.15
CA LYS A 215 -22.01 11.78 7.97
C LYS A 215 -20.98 12.73 7.35
#